data_AF-A0A956K9P4-F1
#
_entry.id   AF-A0A956K9P4-F1
#
_cell.length_a   1.000
_cell.length_b   1.000
_cell.length_c   1.000
_cell.angle_alpha   90.00
_cell.angle_beta   90.00
_cell.angle_gamma   90.00
#
_symmetry.space_group_name_H-M   'P 1'
#
loop_
_entity.id
_entity.type
_entity.pdbx_description
1 polymer ?
#
loop_
_entity_poly.entity_id
_entity_poly.type
_entity_poly.pdbx_seq_one_letter_code
_entity_poly.pdbx_strand_id
1 'polypeptide(L)'
;MRAHPALARAAATALTLTLTSAPVLAAPVPAPDGDDAAPEEPAQDPKLAEAQMLFEAGVARYAAADYETAIDLWLDAYALIPATVDNQLIKAQLIYNVARAQQKWYDIDHDIKHLRQSKEILEGYRGEVDEIYGDQAGIEREKVDEQIAEVDDQITQWEAEQARREQEILEHMRPNFDEEADAREERRNKSMLGAGAALTALGAGAVGLLVTGIVIAGASERQVADLPLSTDLSKREAAIGRGRAGNAMILTGSLGGAVFLAAGVPLLAVSLIAEKKRKQRRVEAGLDARLSPRLFPRLDAAGPLLLPGGGGLGFSGRF
;
A
#
# COMPACT_ATOMS: atom_id res chain seq x y z
N MET A 1 2.64 -24.17 19.54
CA MET A 1 3.01 -24.09 20.98
C MET A 1 4.53 -24.07 21.08
N ARG A 2 5.14 -22.89 21.16
CA ARG A 2 6.56 -22.72 21.47
C ARG A 2 6.66 -21.80 22.67
N ALA A 3 7.37 -22.27 23.69
CA ALA A 3 7.48 -21.67 25.00
C ALA A 3 8.38 -20.42 24.98
N HIS A 4 7.94 -19.36 25.64
CA HIS A 4 8.76 -18.19 25.96
C HIS A 4 9.45 -18.40 27.33
N PRO A 5 10.78 -18.24 27.44
CA PRO A 5 11.44 -17.97 28.72
C PRO A 5 11.35 -16.45 28.98
N ALA A 6 10.68 -15.99 30.04
CA ALA A 6 11.11 -15.93 31.43
C ALA A 6 12.16 -14.84 31.71
N LEU A 7 11.65 -13.70 32.20
CA LEU A 7 12.12 -12.93 33.36
C LEU A 7 13.62 -12.65 33.48
N ALA A 8 14.03 -11.43 33.08
CA ALA A 8 15.25 -10.81 33.55
C ALA A 8 14.92 -9.76 34.64
N ARG A 9 15.57 -9.94 35.79
CA ARG A 9 15.41 -9.21 37.05
C ARG A 9 15.84 -7.75 36.92
N ALA A 10 15.00 -6.84 37.39
CA ALA A 10 15.38 -5.45 37.67
C ALA A 10 16.19 -5.39 38.97
N ALA A 11 17.43 -4.94 38.89
CA ALA A 11 18.24 -4.55 40.04
C ALA A 11 18.00 -3.06 40.29
N ALA A 12 17.24 -2.75 41.35
CA ALA A 12 17.02 -1.39 41.82
C ALA A 12 18.22 -0.97 42.69
N THR A 13 19.13 -0.18 42.10
CA THR A 13 20.22 0.46 42.84
C THR A 13 19.74 1.83 43.29
N ALA A 14 19.24 1.92 44.52
CA ALA A 14 18.87 3.18 45.15
C ALA A 14 20.14 3.93 45.57
N LEU A 15 20.53 4.96 44.82
CA LEU A 15 21.62 5.88 45.16
C LEU A 15 21.03 7.09 45.91
N THR A 16 21.01 7.02 47.22
CA THR A 16 20.59 8.11 48.11
C THR A 16 21.71 9.15 48.21
N LEU A 17 21.64 10.21 47.41
CA LEU A 17 22.55 11.35 47.51
C LEU A 17 22.03 12.33 48.59
N THR A 18 22.60 12.27 49.79
CA THR A 18 22.34 13.26 50.84
C THR A 18 23.16 14.51 50.57
N LEU A 19 22.55 15.56 50.00
CA LEU A 19 23.13 16.90 49.94
C LEU A 19 23.05 17.54 51.34
N THR A 20 24.16 17.51 52.06
CA THR A 20 24.36 18.28 53.30
C THR A 20 24.64 19.73 52.93
N SER A 21 23.66 20.61 53.16
CA SER A 21 23.80 22.06 53.05
C SER A 21 24.71 22.58 54.16
N ALA A 22 25.91 23.04 53.83
CA ALA A 22 26.77 23.73 54.79
C ALA A 22 26.22 25.15 55.04
N PRO A 23 26.05 25.59 56.30
CA PRO A 23 25.67 26.96 56.59
C PRO A 23 26.87 27.89 56.32
N VAL A 24 26.77 28.71 55.28
CA VAL A 24 27.69 29.83 55.06
C VAL A 24 27.34 30.92 56.08
N LEU A 25 28.18 31.06 57.10
CA LEU A 25 28.17 32.21 58.01
C LEU A 25 28.55 33.47 57.24
N ALA A 26 27.55 34.26 56.85
CA ALA A 26 27.76 35.58 56.27
C ALA A 26 28.32 36.52 57.35
N ALA A 27 29.51 37.08 57.09
CA ALA A 27 30.05 38.17 57.87
C ALA A 27 29.25 39.47 57.60
N PRO A 28 29.04 40.33 58.60
CA PRO A 28 28.35 41.60 58.42
C PRO A 28 29.21 42.53 57.54
N VAL A 29 28.74 42.79 56.33
CA VAL A 29 29.31 43.82 55.45
C VAL A 29 28.96 45.19 56.05
N PRO A 30 29.92 46.10 56.24
CA PRO A 30 29.67 47.44 56.76
C PRO A 30 28.75 48.22 55.83
N ALA A 31 27.73 48.85 56.40
CA ALA A 31 26.77 49.68 55.69
C ALA A 31 27.47 50.92 55.10
N PRO A 32 27.40 51.15 53.78
CA PRO A 32 27.79 52.42 53.20
C PRO A 32 26.72 53.47 53.53
N ASP A 33 27.07 54.42 54.40
CA ASP A 33 26.31 55.66 54.63
C ASP A 33 26.48 56.57 53.40
N GLY A 34 25.66 56.36 52.37
CA GLY A 34 25.67 57.13 51.14
C GLY A 34 24.24 57.40 50.66
N ASP A 35 23.82 58.65 50.78
CA ASP A 35 22.59 59.25 50.26
C ASP A 35 22.62 59.32 48.70
N ASP A 36 23.03 58.24 48.05
CA ASP A 36 22.96 58.10 46.59
C ASP A 36 21.54 57.68 46.23
N ALA A 37 20.75 58.66 45.78
CA ALA A 37 19.45 58.43 45.19
C ALA A 37 19.57 57.36 44.09
N ALA A 38 19.00 56.18 44.35
CA ALA A 38 19.02 55.05 43.44
C ALA A 38 18.52 55.52 42.06
N PRO A 39 19.29 55.30 40.98
CA PRO A 39 18.83 55.62 39.64
C PRO A 39 17.46 54.98 39.41
N GLU A 40 16.44 55.77 39.05
CA GLU A 40 15.14 55.23 38.67
C GLU A 40 15.35 54.31 37.46
N GLU A 41 15.21 53.00 37.66
CA GLU A 41 15.25 52.05 36.57
C GLU A 41 14.12 52.40 35.57
N PRO A 42 14.42 52.47 34.26
CA PRO A 42 13.41 52.76 33.27
C PRO A 42 12.31 51.70 33.36
N ALA A 43 11.05 52.15 33.47
CA ALA A 43 9.91 51.26 33.54
C ALA A 43 9.89 50.32 32.33
N GLN A 44 9.92 49.01 32.57
CA GLN A 44 9.87 47.99 31.52
C GLN A 44 8.55 48.09 30.73
N ASP A 45 8.62 47.82 29.42
CA ASP A 45 7.44 47.73 28.56
C ASP A 45 6.51 46.63 29.11
N PRO A 46 5.23 46.92 29.42
CA PRO A 46 4.30 45.93 29.92
C PRO A 46 4.17 44.69 29.01
N LYS A 47 4.38 44.83 27.69
CA LYS A 47 4.35 43.69 26.75
C LYS A 47 5.51 42.74 26.94
N LEU A 48 6.71 43.25 27.27
CA LEU A 48 7.87 42.40 27.52
C LEU A 48 7.70 41.62 28.83
N ALA A 49 7.09 42.23 29.84
CA ALA A 49 6.73 41.52 31.07
C ALA A 49 5.71 40.39 30.81
N GLU A 50 4.70 40.64 30.00
CA GLU A 50 3.72 39.61 29.59
C GLU A 50 4.36 38.49 28.77
N ALA A 51 5.22 38.83 27.79
CA ALA A 51 5.98 37.85 27.01
C ALA A 51 6.87 36.97 27.90
N GLN A 52 7.52 37.56 28.91
CA GLN A 52 8.32 36.81 29.88
C GLN A 52 7.47 35.82 30.69
N MET A 53 6.30 36.24 31.16
CA MET A 53 5.38 35.34 31.87
C MET A 53 4.94 34.16 31.00
N LEU A 54 4.62 34.40 29.72
CA LEU A 54 4.28 33.35 28.78
C LEU A 54 5.46 32.41 28.52
N PHE A 55 6.67 32.95 28.37
CA PHE A 55 7.89 32.16 28.22
C PHE A 55 8.11 31.21 29.41
N GLU A 56 8.03 31.73 30.64
CA GLU A 56 8.19 30.94 31.86
C GLU A 56 7.10 29.88 32.00
N ALA A 57 5.86 30.21 31.65
CA ALA A 57 4.77 29.23 31.60
C ALA A 57 5.04 28.13 30.57
N GLY A 58 5.56 28.49 29.38
CA GLY A 58 5.96 27.54 28.35
C GLY A 58 7.08 26.62 28.81
N VAL A 59 8.09 27.15 29.52
CA VAL A 59 9.15 26.33 30.15
C VAL A 59 8.58 25.32 31.14
N ALA A 60 7.62 25.74 31.97
CA ALA A 60 6.96 24.82 32.92
C ALA A 60 6.17 23.72 32.20
N ARG A 61 5.49 24.03 31.09
CA ARG A 61 4.77 23.07 30.25
C ARG A 61 5.71 22.09 29.55
N TYR A 62 6.78 22.60 28.97
CA TYR A 62 7.82 21.79 28.34
C TYR A 62 8.43 20.80 29.34
N ALA A 63 8.71 21.25 30.57
CA ALA A 63 9.22 20.39 31.64
C ALA A 63 8.21 19.31 32.08
N ALA A 64 6.91 19.55 31.92
CA ALA A 64 5.85 18.59 32.17
C ALA A 64 5.57 17.65 30.97
N ALA A 65 6.39 17.72 29.91
CA ALA A 65 6.20 17.02 28.63
C ALA A 65 4.88 17.38 27.92
N ASP A 66 4.30 18.54 28.23
CA ASP A 66 3.14 19.13 27.57
C ASP A 66 3.65 20.06 26.45
N TYR A 67 4.23 19.45 25.41
CA TYR A 67 4.97 20.16 24.35
C TYR A 67 4.05 21.01 23.47
N GLU A 68 2.82 20.55 23.21
CA GLU A 68 1.79 21.31 22.49
C GLU A 68 1.55 22.67 23.16
N THR A 69 1.18 22.65 24.45
CA THR A 69 0.91 23.88 25.19
C THR A 69 2.16 24.75 25.34
N ALA A 70 3.34 24.15 25.45
CA ALA A 70 4.59 24.91 25.51
C ALA A 70 4.86 25.69 24.21
N ILE A 71 4.64 25.05 23.06
CA ILE A 71 4.78 25.66 21.73
C ILE A 71 3.84 26.85 21.60
N ASP A 72 2.56 26.67 21.93
CA ASP A 72 1.56 27.74 21.85
C ASP A 72 1.96 28.94 22.71
N LEU A 73 2.38 28.71 23.97
CA LEU A 73 2.81 29.77 24.87
C LEU A 73 4.05 30.53 24.36
N TRP A 74 5.01 29.82 23.75
CA TRP A 74 6.19 30.47 23.17
C TRP A 74 5.89 31.23 21.89
N LEU A 75 4.94 30.77 21.07
CA LEU A 75 4.47 31.50 19.90
C LEU A 75 3.70 32.77 20.31
N ASP A 76 2.87 32.70 21.36
CA ASP A 76 2.20 33.86 21.93
C ASP A 76 3.21 34.87 22.49
N ALA A 77 4.23 34.40 23.22
CA ALA A 77 5.33 35.23 23.70
C ALA A 77 6.08 35.92 22.54
N TYR A 78 6.37 35.17 21.47
CA TYR A 78 7.05 35.67 20.28
C TYR A 78 6.25 36.79 19.59
N ALA A 79 4.93 36.67 19.56
CA ALA A 79 4.03 37.66 18.96
C ALA A 79 3.97 38.98 19.74
N LEU A 80 4.17 38.94 21.06
CA LEU A 80 4.18 40.13 21.91
C LEU A 80 5.47 40.95 21.80
N ILE A 81 6.60 40.30 21.48
CA ILE A 81 7.92 40.94 21.44
C ILE A 81 8.06 41.81 20.17
N PRO A 82 8.31 43.13 20.32
CA PRO A 82 8.56 44.02 19.18
C PRO A 82 9.75 43.56 18.34
N ALA A 83 9.64 43.67 17.02
CA ALA A 83 10.73 43.38 16.08
C ALA A 83 11.76 44.53 16.02
N THR A 84 12.37 44.85 17.17
CA THR A 84 13.50 45.78 17.28
C THR A 84 14.81 45.00 17.31
N VAL A 85 15.92 45.64 16.93
CA VAL A 85 17.26 45.02 16.93
C VAL A 85 17.59 44.42 18.31
N ASP A 86 17.29 45.14 19.39
CA ASP A 86 17.55 44.70 20.77
C ASP A 86 16.79 43.42 21.17
N ASN A 87 15.65 43.15 20.50
CA ASN A 87 14.77 42.03 20.82
C ASN A 87 14.92 40.84 19.85
N GLN A 88 15.66 40.99 18.75
CA GLN A 88 15.82 39.92 17.75
C GLN A 88 16.37 38.64 18.36
N LEU A 89 17.32 38.76 19.29
CA LEU A 89 17.96 37.61 19.94
C LEU A 89 16.99 36.85 20.88
N ILE A 90 16.04 37.55 21.50
CA ILE A 90 14.97 36.92 22.31
C ILE A 90 14.02 36.13 21.40
N LYS A 91 13.64 36.75 20.26
CA LYS A 91 12.77 36.10 19.26
C LYS A 91 13.42 34.86 18.65
N ALA A 92 14.71 34.94 18.32
CA ALA A 92 15.52 33.81 17.88
C ALA A 92 15.48 32.63 18.86
N GLN A 93 15.69 32.92 20.15
CA GLN A 93 15.69 31.90 21.20
C GLN A 93 14.33 31.22 21.37
N LEU A 94 13.22 31.97 21.26
CA LEU A 94 11.86 31.42 21.29
C LEU A 94 11.62 30.46 20.12
N ILE A 95 11.98 30.86 18.90
CA ILE A 95 11.81 30.04 17.69
C ILE A 95 12.62 28.73 17.81
N TYR A 96 13.85 28.83 18.31
CA TYR A 96 14.68 27.66 18.58
C TYR A 96 14.03 26.70 19.59
N ASN A 97 13.47 27.22 20.67
CA ASN A 97 12.77 26.41 21.67
C ASN A 97 11.54 25.71 21.08
N VAL A 98 10.76 26.40 20.24
CA VAL A 98 9.62 25.81 19.53
C VAL A 98 10.07 24.63 18.65
N ALA A 99 11.16 24.79 17.87
CA ALA A 99 11.70 23.69 17.07
C ALA A 99 12.11 22.49 17.94
N ARG A 100 12.77 22.73 19.08
CA ARG A 100 13.17 21.66 20.01
C ARG A 100 11.97 20.97 20.66
N ALA A 101 10.90 21.70 20.99
CA ALA A 101 9.65 21.09 21.47
C ALA A 101 8.98 20.21 20.44
N GLN A 102 8.99 20.60 19.16
CA GLN A 102 8.50 19.75 18.08
C GLN A 102 9.27 18.42 18.00
N GLN A 103 10.61 18.46 18.07
CA GLN A 103 11.43 17.24 18.12
C GLN A 103 11.06 16.36 19.33
N LYS A 104 10.84 16.96 20.50
CA LYS A 104 10.43 16.22 21.70
C LYS A 104 9.01 15.68 21.66
N TRP A 105 8.12 16.34 20.95
CA TRP A 105 6.78 15.83 20.72
C TRP A 105 6.82 14.57 19.84
N TYR A 106 7.61 14.60 18.76
CA TYR A 106 7.86 13.40 17.95
C TYR A 106 8.41 12.21 18.76
N ASP A 107 9.29 12.47 19.74
CA ASP A 107 9.82 11.41 20.62
C ASP A 107 8.70 10.69 21.40
N ILE A 108 7.53 11.32 21.60
CA ILE A 108 6.38 10.76 22.33
C ILE A 108 5.38 10.05 21.42
N ASP A 109 4.92 10.70 20.36
CA ASP A 109 3.81 10.20 19.52
C ASP A 109 4.24 9.57 18.19
N HIS A 110 5.50 9.78 17.81
CA HIS A 110 6.07 9.35 16.54
C HIS A 110 5.33 9.87 15.28
N ASP A 111 4.63 11.01 15.35
CA ASP A 111 4.07 11.68 14.17
C ASP A 111 5.17 12.49 13.45
N ILE A 112 5.54 12.01 12.26
CA ILE A 112 6.54 12.61 11.39
C ILE A 112 6.29 14.09 11.06
N LYS A 113 5.05 14.57 11.19
CA LYS A 113 4.72 16.00 10.99
C LYS A 113 5.50 16.91 11.92
N HIS A 114 5.74 16.50 13.16
CA HIS A 114 6.48 17.30 14.14
C HIS A 114 7.94 17.50 13.71
N LEU A 115 8.61 16.46 13.20
CA LEU A 115 9.96 16.60 12.65
C LEU A 115 10.00 17.52 11.44
N ARG A 116 9.03 17.39 10.51
CA ARG A 116 8.94 18.25 9.33
C ARG A 116 8.71 19.72 9.70
N GLN A 117 7.84 19.98 10.68
CA GLN A 117 7.63 21.33 11.22
C GLN A 117 8.89 21.87 11.91
N SER A 118 9.58 21.05 12.72
CA SER A 118 10.86 21.46 13.32
C SER A 118 11.88 21.85 12.26
N LYS A 119 11.99 21.08 11.18
CA LYS A 119 12.91 21.38 10.08
C LYS A 119 12.58 22.72 9.43
N GLU A 120 11.31 22.94 9.06
CA GLU A 120 10.86 24.19 8.43
C GLU A 120 11.18 25.41 9.30
N ILE A 121 10.95 25.30 10.62
CA ILE A 121 11.27 26.35 11.59
C ILE A 121 12.79 26.62 11.64
N LEU A 122 13.61 25.57 11.70
CA LEU A 122 15.07 25.70 11.73
C LEU A 122 15.63 26.28 10.44
N GLU A 123 15.08 25.91 9.27
CA GLU A 123 15.46 26.47 7.98
C GLU A 123 15.12 27.96 7.87
N GLY A 124 13.96 28.38 8.40
CA GLY A 124 13.60 29.79 8.55
C GLY A 124 14.58 30.53 9.44
N TYR A 125 14.84 29.98 10.65
CA TYR A 125 15.78 30.57 11.61
C TYR A 125 17.19 30.70 11.02
N ARG A 126 17.68 29.68 10.32
CA ARG A 126 18.97 29.69 9.61
C ARG A 126 19.11 30.88 8.67
N GLY A 127 18.04 31.29 7.99
CA GLY A 127 18.01 32.44 7.09
C GLY A 127 18.18 33.79 7.80
N GLU A 128 17.86 33.86 9.09
CA GLU A 128 17.92 35.09 9.90
C GLU A 128 19.23 35.20 10.72
N VAL A 129 19.99 34.10 10.87
CA VAL A 129 21.20 34.04 11.73
C VAL A 129 22.21 35.15 11.44
N ASP A 130 22.43 35.50 10.17
CA ASP A 130 23.39 36.54 9.78
C ASP A 130 23.00 37.92 10.28
N GLU A 131 21.71 38.23 10.26
CA GLU A 131 21.17 39.50 10.74
C GLU A 131 21.25 39.57 12.27
N ILE A 132 20.89 38.48 12.96
CA ILE A 132 20.77 38.44 14.42
C ILE A 132 22.14 38.45 15.12
N TYR A 133 23.12 37.71 14.57
CA TYR A 133 24.38 37.42 15.27
C TYR A 133 25.61 38.14 14.72
N GLY A 134 25.53 38.78 13.54
CA GLY A 134 26.64 39.51 12.94
C GLY A 134 27.92 38.68 12.86
N ASP A 135 28.99 39.12 13.54
CA ASP A 135 30.28 38.43 13.55
C ASP A 135 30.22 36.99 14.11
N GLN A 136 29.22 36.67 14.94
CA GLN A 136 29.04 35.33 15.52
C GLN A 136 28.19 34.40 14.65
N ALA A 137 27.63 34.89 13.54
CA ALA A 137 26.68 34.16 12.71
C ALA A 137 27.25 32.84 12.15
N GLY A 138 28.56 32.78 11.88
CA GLY A 138 29.20 31.55 11.40
C GLY A 138 29.07 30.38 12.38
N ILE A 139 29.26 30.63 13.68
CA ILE A 139 29.18 29.61 14.73
C ILE A 139 27.74 29.16 14.92
N GLU A 140 26.80 30.11 14.94
CA GLU A 140 25.39 29.77 15.14
C GLU A 140 24.81 29.03 13.94
N ARG A 141 25.18 29.42 12.71
CA ARG A 141 24.77 28.74 11.50
C ARG A 141 25.23 27.29 11.49
N GLU A 142 26.47 27.02 11.90
CA GLU A 142 26.99 25.65 11.99
C GLU A 142 26.15 24.78 12.94
N LYS A 143 25.74 25.31 14.10
CA LYS A 143 24.87 24.59 15.04
C LYS A 143 23.48 24.33 14.47
N VAL A 144 22.89 25.32 13.78
CA VAL A 144 21.57 25.17 13.15
C VAL A 144 21.65 24.15 12.02
N ASP A 145 22.71 24.17 11.22
CA ASP A 145 22.97 23.21 10.15
C ASP A 145 23.12 21.78 10.69
N GLU A 146 23.83 21.60 11.81
CA GLU A 146 23.96 20.32 12.51
C GLU A 146 22.59 19.78 12.96
N GLN A 147 21.73 20.64 13.50
CA GLN A 147 20.39 20.25 13.94
C GLN A 147 19.45 19.92 12.79
N ILE A 148 19.50 20.69 11.70
CA ILE A 148 18.74 20.37 10.48
C ILE A 148 19.17 19.00 9.96
N ALA A 149 20.47 18.72 9.92
CA ALA A 149 20.98 17.41 9.51
C ALA A 149 20.51 16.27 10.43
N GLU A 150 20.49 16.48 11.75
CA GLU A 150 19.96 15.50 12.71
C GLU A 150 18.47 15.21 12.45
N VAL A 151 17.64 16.25 12.24
CA VAL A 151 16.21 16.09 11.95
C VAL A 151 15.99 15.39 10.60
N ASP A 152 16.79 15.71 9.58
CA ASP A 152 16.74 15.05 8.27
C ASP A 152 17.09 13.56 8.33
N ASP A 153 18.09 13.20 9.13
CA ASP A 153 18.45 11.82 9.39
C ASP A 153 17.30 11.07 10.09
N GLN A 154 16.65 11.69 11.09
CA GLN A 154 15.49 11.10 11.76
C GLN A 154 14.31 10.90 10.80
N ILE A 155 14.01 11.88 9.94
CA ILE A 155 12.96 11.77 8.92
C ILE A 155 13.26 10.61 7.96
N THR A 156 14.49 10.55 7.45
CA THR A 156 14.93 9.50 6.52
C THR A 156 14.82 8.11 7.14
N GLN A 157 15.24 7.95 8.40
CA GLN A 157 15.14 6.69 9.13
C GLN A 157 13.68 6.25 9.31
N TRP A 158 12.80 7.18 9.70
CA TRP A 158 11.37 6.90 9.84
C TRP A 158 10.74 6.46 8.51
N GLU A 159 11.03 7.17 7.41
CA GLU A 159 10.51 6.84 6.08
C GLU A 159 11.02 5.48 5.60
N ALA A 160 12.30 5.16 5.83
CA ALA A 160 12.87 3.85 5.51
C ALA A 160 12.22 2.73 6.34
N GLU A 161 11.92 2.97 7.62
CA GLU A 161 11.21 2.01 8.46
C GLU A 161 9.76 1.80 8.00
N GLN A 162 9.03 2.85 7.65
CA GLN A 162 7.67 2.72 7.13
C GLN A 162 7.66 1.94 5.81
N ALA A 163 8.59 2.23 4.91
CA ALA A 163 8.73 1.48 3.66
C ALA A 163 9.02 -0.01 3.91
N ARG A 164 9.85 -0.34 4.91
CA ARG A 164 10.10 -1.73 5.32
C ARG A 164 8.83 -2.38 5.88
N ARG A 165 8.10 -1.71 6.77
CA ARG A 165 6.84 -2.23 7.35
C ARG A 165 5.79 -2.46 6.26
N GLU A 166 5.67 -1.55 5.31
CA GLU A 166 4.75 -1.71 4.17
C GLU A 166 5.14 -2.91 3.30
N GLN A 167 6.45 -3.10 3.02
CA GLN A 167 6.95 -4.27 2.31
C GLN A 167 6.64 -5.57 3.07
N GLU A 168 6.87 -5.62 4.38
CA GLU A 168 6.54 -6.78 5.22
C GLU A 168 5.03 -7.08 5.20
N ILE A 169 4.18 -6.05 5.24
CA ILE A 169 2.72 -6.19 5.12
C ILE A 169 2.34 -6.73 3.73
N LEU A 170 2.94 -6.21 2.65
CA LEU A 170 2.71 -6.69 1.29
C LEU A 170 3.16 -8.14 1.11
N GLU A 171 4.29 -8.53 1.71
CA GLU A 171 4.76 -9.91 1.73
C GLU A 171 3.82 -10.83 2.52
N HIS A 172 3.28 -10.37 3.65
CA HIS A 172 2.34 -11.14 4.46
C HIS A 172 0.95 -11.25 3.80
N MET A 173 0.53 -10.21 3.07
CA MET A 173 -0.70 -10.20 2.29
C MET A 173 -0.57 -10.98 0.97
N ARG A 174 0.66 -11.25 0.50
CA ARG A 174 0.88 -12.06 -0.69
C ARG A 174 0.25 -13.44 -0.43
N PRO A 175 -0.76 -13.85 -1.21
CA PRO A 175 -1.42 -15.14 -1.00
C PRO A 175 -0.36 -16.24 -1.04
N ASN A 176 -0.26 -17.02 0.04
CA ASN A 176 0.66 -18.14 0.06
C ASN A 176 0.18 -19.14 -0.99
N PHE A 177 0.95 -19.28 -2.07
CA PHE A 177 0.63 -20.23 -3.12
C PHE A 177 0.87 -21.64 -2.57
N ASP A 178 -0.21 -22.31 -2.18
CA ASP A 178 -0.15 -23.72 -1.80
C ASP A 178 0.06 -24.56 -3.08
N GLU A 179 1.32 -24.93 -3.32
CA GLU A 179 1.73 -25.76 -4.45
C GLU A 179 1.04 -27.12 -4.44
N GLU A 180 0.72 -27.67 -3.27
CA GLU A 180 -0.02 -28.94 -3.17
C GLU A 180 -1.48 -28.76 -3.58
N ALA A 181 -2.14 -27.68 -3.13
CA ALA A 181 -3.50 -27.36 -3.57
C ALA A 181 -3.56 -27.15 -5.09
N ASP A 182 -2.60 -26.43 -5.66
CA ASP A 182 -2.52 -26.20 -7.11
C ASP A 182 -2.28 -27.51 -7.88
N ALA A 183 -1.43 -28.40 -7.37
CA ALA A 183 -1.21 -29.72 -7.95
C ALA A 183 -2.47 -30.62 -7.86
N ARG A 184 -3.24 -30.53 -6.76
CA ARG A 184 -4.53 -31.22 -6.61
C ARG A 184 -5.55 -30.69 -7.62
N GLU A 185 -5.65 -29.37 -7.80
CA GLU A 185 -6.51 -28.76 -8.80
C GLU A 185 -6.12 -29.16 -10.23
N GLU A 186 -4.82 -29.25 -10.53
CA GLU A 186 -4.33 -29.73 -11.83
C GLU A 186 -4.82 -31.14 -12.15
N ARG A 187 -4.64 -32.07 -11.20
CA ARG A 187 -5.05 -33.47 -11.40
C ARG A 187 -6.55 -33.58 -11.62
N ARG A 188 -7.35 -32.81 -10.87
CA ARG A 188 -8.81 -32.74 -11.05
C ARG A 188 -9.20 -32.16 -12.41
N ASN A 189 -8.57 -31.08 -12.86
CA ASN A 189 -8.87 -30.48 -14.16
C ASN A 189 -8.47 -31.41 -15.31
N LYS A 190 -7.33 -32.12 -15.19
CA LYS A 190 -6.90 -33.15 -16.16
C LYS A 190 -7.89 -34.32 -16.24
N SER A 191 -8.40 -34.81 -15.11
CA SER A 191 -9.39 -35.89 -15.12
C SER A 191 -10.73 -35.44 -15.69
N MET A 192 -11.19 -34.21 -15.37
CA MET A 192 -12.41 -33.64 -15.95
C MET A 192 -12.27 -33.39 -17.45
N LEU A 193 -11.12 -32.88 -17.92
CA LEU A 193 -10.84 -32.71 -19.35
C LEU A 193 -10.86 -34.05 -20.08
N GLY A 194 -10.23 -35.09 -19.51
CA GLY A 194 -10.24 -36.44 -20.06
C GLY A 194 -11.65 -37.03 -20.17
N ALA A 195 -12.46 -36.88 -19.11
CA ALA A 195 -13.85 -37.33 -19.11
C ALA A 195 -14.71 -36.55 -20.13
N GLY A 196 -14.60 -35.22 -20.17
CA GLY A 196 -15.31 -34.39 -21.14
C GLY A 196 -14.94 -34.70 -22.58
N ALA A 197 -13.65 -34.94 -22.86
CA ALA A 197 -13.17 -35.34 -24.17
C ALA A 197 -13.71 -36.71 -24.59
N ALA A 198 -13.68 -37.69 -23.68
CA ALA A 198 -14.21 -39.03 -23.92
C ALA A 198 -15.73 -39.00 -24.20
N LEU A 199 -16.52 -38.28 -23.40
CA LEU A 199 -17.96 -38.14 -23.60
C LEU A 199 -18.27 -37.41 -24.92
N THR A 200 -17.54 -36.35 -25.24
CA THR A 200 -17.74 -35.62 -26.50
C THR A 200 -17.39 -36.49 -27.71
N ALA A 201 -16.32 -37.29 -27.64
CA ALA A 201 -15.94 -38.23 -28.69
C ALA A 201 -17.01 -39.33 -28.89
N LEU A 202 -17.54 -39.89 -27.80
CA LEU A 202 -18.65 -40.84 -27.85
C LEU A 202 -19.92 -40.21 -28.44
N GLY A 203 -20.23 -38.99 -28.05
CA GLY A 203 -21.36 -38.23 -28.59
C GLY A 203 -21.23 -37.96 -30.09
N ALA A 204 -20.04 -37.54 -30.55
CA ALA A 204 -19.75 -37.36 -31.97
C ALA A 204 -19.85 -38.68 -32.75
N GLY A 205 -19.37 -39.79 -32.17
CA GLY A 205 -19.54 -41.13 -32.75
C GLY A 205 -21.02 -41.52 -32.90
N ALA A 206 -21.86 -41.24 -31.91
CA ALA A 206 -23.29 -41.48 -31.97
C ALA A 206 -24.01 -40.61 -33.02
N VAL A 207 -23.57 -39.35 -33.21
CA VAL A 207 -24.02 -38.52 -34.34
C VAL A 207 -23.63 -39.14 -35.69
N GLY A 208 -22.42 -39.71 -35.80
CA GLY A 208 -22.00 -40.45 -36.99
C GLY A 208 -22.88 -41.67 -37.29
N LEU A 209 -23.27 -42.43 -36.25
CA LEU A 209 -24.23 -43.53 -36.38
C LEU A 209 -25.63 -43.04 -36.82
N LEU A 210 -26.09 -41.91 -36.30
CA LEU A 210 -27.35 -41.30 -36.73
C LEU A 210 -27.32 -40.94 -38.22
N VAL A 211 -26.28 -40.25 -38.69
CA VAL A 211 -26.14 -39.88 -40.11
C VAL A 211 -26.11 -41.13 -40.99
N THR A 212 -25.37 -42.16 -40.57
CA THR A 212 -25.30 -43.45 -41.28
C THR A 212 -26.67 -44.15 -41.32
N GLY A 213 -27.40 -44.14 -40.21
CA GLY A 213 -28.76 -44.68 -40.12
C GLY A 213 -29.75 -43.99 -41.06
N ILE A 214 -29.70 -42.65 -41.16
CA ILE A 214 -30.53 -41.87 -42.10
C ILE A 214 -30.26 -42.28 -43.55
N VAL A 215 -28.98 -42.42 -43.93
CA VAL A 215 -28.61 -42.81 -45.30
C VAL A 215 -29.08 -44.23 -45.62
N ILE A 216 -28.88 -45.21 -44.72
CA ILE A 216 -29.30 -46.60 -44.92
C ILE A 216 -30.84 -46.72 -44.96
N ALA A 217 -31.54 -46.05 -44.04
CA ALA A 217 -33.00 -46.05 -44.00
C ALA A 217 -33.60 -45.43 -45.28
N GLY A 218 -33.10 -44.25 -45.69
CA GLY A 218 -33.56 -43.57 -46.90
C GLY A 218 -33.25 -44.34 -48.19
N ALA A 219 -32.09 -44.99 -48.28
CA ALA A 219 -31.76 -45.85 -49.42
C ALA A 219 -32.67 -47.08 -49.49
N SER A 220 -33.03 -47.66 -48.34
CA SER A 220 -33.91 -48.82 -48.25
C SER A 220 -35.35 -48.47 -48.61
N GLU A 221 -35.84 -47.30 -48.20
CA GLU A 221 -37.18 -46.80 -48.52
C GLU A 221 -37.37 -46.59 -50.03
N ARG A 222 -36.38 -45.95 -50.70
CA ARG A 222 -36.39 -45.79 -52.16
C ARG A 222 -36.42 -47.16 -52.87
N GLN A 223 -35.63 -48.12 -52.42
CA GLN A 223 -35.63 -49.48 -52.97
C GLN A 223 -36.98 -50.19 -52.80
N VAL A 224 -37.70 -49.97 -51.69
CA VAL A 224 -39.04 -50.56 -51.48
C VAL A 224 -40.09 -49.89 -52.39
N ALA A 225 -39.96 -48.59 -52.64
CA ALA A 225 -40.89 -47.85 -53.50
C ALA A 225 -40.79 -48.27 -54.98
N ASP A 226 -39.60 -48.65 -55.43
CA ASP A 226 -39.35 -49.00 -56.83
C ASP A 226 -39.65 -50.49 -57.17
N LEU A 227 -39.91 -51.35 -56.17
CA LEU A 227 -40.15 -52.78 -56.38
C LEU A 227 -41.65 -53.07 -56.68
N PRO A 228 -41.98 -53.80 -57.78
CA PRO A 228 -43.35 -54.18 -58.09
C PRO A 228 -43.94 -55.14 -57.04
N LEU A 229 -45.18 -54.89 -56.63
CA LEU A 229 -45.85 -55.60 -55.51
C LEU A 229 -45.97 -57.11 -55.67
N SER A 230 -45.87 -57.65 -56.89
CA SER A 230 -46.25 -59.03 -57.20
C SER A 230 -45.10 -60.03 -57.36
N THR A 231 -43.84 -59.61 -57.45
CA THR A 231 -42.78 -60.50 -58.00
C THR A 231 -41.50 -60.67 -57.19
N ASP A 232 -41.28 -59.93 -56.10
CA ASP A 232 -39.98 -59.96 -55.39
C ASP A 232 -40.10 -59.83 -53.86
N LEU A 233 -40.87 -60.72 -53.23
CA LEU A 233 -41.09 -60.74 -51.77
C LEU A 233 -39.78 -60.78 -50.96
N SER A 234 -38.81 -61.61 -51.36
CA SER A 234 -37.54 -61.74 -50.63
C SER A 234 -36.69 -60.46 -50.67
N LYS A 235 -36.68 -59.73 -51.80
CA LYS A 235 -35.96 -58.45 -51.90
C LYS A 235 -36.63 -57.37 -51.07
N ARG A 236 -37.97 -57.39 -51.02
CA ARG A 236 -38.75 -56.48 -50.18
C ARG A 236 -38.49 -56.74 -48.69
N GLU A 237 -38.44 -57.99 -48.27
CA GLU A 237 -38.14 -58.37 -46.89
C GLU A 237 -36.70 -57.97 -46.49
N ALA A 238 -35.72 -58.17 -47.36
CA ALA A 238 -34.34 -57.72 -47.13
C ALA A 238 -34.21 -56.19 -47.07
N ALA A 239 -34.99 -55.44 -47.86
CA ALA A 239 -35.02 -53.98 -47.81
C ALA A 239 -35.70 -53.48 -46.53
N ILE A 240 -36.80 -54.11 -46.09
CA ILE A 240 -37.45 -53.84 -44.80
C ILE A 240 -36.50 -54.13 -43.63
N GLY A 241 -35.76 -55.22 -43.68
CA GLY A 241 -34.75 -55.57 -42.68
C GLY A 241 -33.66 -54.50 -42.54
N ARG A 242 -33.12 -54.00 -43.67
CA ARG A 242 -32.16 -52.90 -43.69
C ARG A 242 -32.76 -51.58 -43.19
N GLY A 243 -34.03 -51.30 -43.52
CA GLY A 243 -34.76 -50.14 -43.00
C GLY A 243 -34.91 -50.18 -41.47
N ARG A 244 -35.26 -51.34 -40.90
CA ARG A 244 -35.32 -51.53 -39.44
C ARG A 244 -33.97 -51.33 -38.76
N ALA A 245 -32.89 -51.84 -39.35
CA ALA A 245 -31.54 -51.60 -38.85
C ALA A 245 -31.16 -50.11 -38.91
N GLY A 246 -31.51 -49.41 -39.99
CA GLY A 246 -31.32 -47.97 -40.11
C GLY A 246 -32.09 -47.18 -39.03
N ASN A 247 -33.36 -47.50 -38.81
CA ASN A 247 -34.17 -46.87 -37.76
C ASN A 247 -33.62 -47.11 -36.35
N ALA A 248 -33.13 -48.34 -36.07
CA ALA A 248 -32.49 -48.65 -34.80
C ALA A 248 -31.22 -47.81 -34.59
N MET A 249 -30.41 -47.59 -35.63
CA MET A 249 -29.23 -46.72 -35.58
C MET A 249 -29.59 -45.24 -35.37
N ILE A 250 -30.67 -44.75 -36.00
CA ILE A 250 -31.15 -43.37 -35.80
C ILE A 250 -31.61 -43.17 -34.34
N LEU A 251 -32.40 -44.10 -33.80
CA LEU A 251 -32.90 -44.00 -32.42
C LEU A 251 -31.75 -44.07 -31.41
N THR A 252 -30.84 -45.03 -31.60
CA THR A 252 -29.68 -45.21 -30.71
C THR A 252 -28.71 -44.03 -30.82
N GLY A 253 -28.46 -43.55 -32.04
CA GLY A 253 -27.56 -42.43 -32.31
C GLY A 253 -28.10 -41.09 -31.80
N SER A 254 -29.41 -40.85 -31.90
CA SER A 254 -30.04 -39.61 -31.41
C SER A 254 -30.04 -39.53 -29.89
N LEU A 255 -30.49 -40.59 -29.20
CA LEU A 255 -30.51 -40.64 -27.73
C LEU A 255 -29.08 -40.63 -27.15
N GLY A 256 -28.19 -41.48 -27.69
CA GLY A 256 -26.80 -41.52 -27.25
C GLY A 256 -26.06 -40.21 -27.52
N GLY A 257 -26.19 -39.66 -28.73
CA GLY A 257 -25.56 -38.41 -29.13
C GLY A 257 -25.99 -37.22 -28.28
N ALA A 258 -27.30 -37.06 -28.04
CA ALA A 258 -27.83 -35.96 -27.25
C ALA A 258 -27.32 -35.99 -25.80
N VAL A 259 -27.35 -37.16 -25.14
CA VAL A 259 -26.91 -37.29 -23.74
C VAL A 259 -25.40 -37.05 -23.61
N PHE A 260 -24.60 -37.68 -24.47
CA PHE A 260 -23.14 -37.58 -24.37
C PHE A 260 -22.61 -36.20 -24.75
N LEU A 261 -23.17 -35.53 -25.76
CA LEU A 261 -22.77 -34.16 -26.11
C LEU A 261 -23.24 -33.15 -25.05
N ALA A 262 -24.46 -33.30 -24.52
CA ALA A 262 -24.98 -32.41 -23.48
C ALA A 262 -24.14 -32.46 -22.19
N ALA A 263 -23.59 -33.61 -21.84
CA ALA A 263 -22.68 -33.75 -20.70
C ALA A 263 -21.22 -33.37 -21.03
N GLY A 264 -20.72 -33.76 -22.22
CA GLY A 264 -19.32 -33.61 -22.60
C GLY A 264 -18.89 -32.17 -22.87
N VAL A 265 -19.70 -31.41 -23.63
CA VAL A 265 -19.32 -30.04 -24.06
C VAL A 265 -19.18 -29.07 -22.87
N PRO A 266 -20.12 -29.00 -21.90
CA PRO A 266 -19.96 -28.12 -20.75
C PRO A 266 -18.76 -28.49 -19.87
N LEU A 267 -18.48 -29.79 -19.68
CA LEU A 267 -17.32 -30.24 -18.91
C LEU A 267 -15.99 -29.82 -19.56
N LEU A 268 -15.88 -29.90 -20.90
CA LEU A 268 -14.74 -29.38 -21.64
C LEU A 268 -14.60 -27.86 -21.51
N ALA A 269 -15.71 -27.11 -21.60
CA ALA A 269 -15.67 -25.66 -21.47
C ALA A 269 -15.19 -25.23 -20.07
N VAL A 270 -15.73 -25.84 -19.01
CA VAL A 270 -15.36 -25.54 -17.62
C VAL A 270 -13.90 -25.90 -17.35
N SER A 271 -13.41 -27.05 -17.85
CA SER A 271 -12.01 -27.44 -17.64
C SER A 271 -11.02 -26.49 -18.31
N LEU A 272 -11.31 -26.01 -19.53
CA LEU A 272 -10.47 -25.02 -20.22
C LEU A 272 -10.46 -23.67 -19.50
N ILE A 273 -11.61 -23.21 -19.00
CA ILE A 273 -11.72 -21.97 -18.21
C ILE A 273 -10.95 -22.11 -16.89
N ALA A 274 -11.08 -23.24 -16.20
CA ALA A 274 -10.38 -23.52 -14.96
C ALA A 274 -8.85 -23.58 -15.17
N GLU A 275 -8.38 -24.20 -16.25
CA GLU A 275 -6.96 -24.23 -16.61
C GLU A 275 -6.40 -22.85 -16.93
N LYS A 276 -7.16 -22.02 -17.67
CA LYS A 276 -6.76 -20.63 -17.96
C LYS A 276 -6.63 -19.80 -16.68
N LYS A 277 -7.62 -19.86 -15.80
CA LYS A 277 -7.59 -19.15 -14.50
C LYS A 277 -6.42 -19.61 -13.63
N ARG A 278 -6.14 -20.92 -13.60
CA ARG A 278 -5.00 -21.47 -12.88
C ARG A 278 -3.66 -20.93 -13.41
N LYS A 279 -3.45 -20.94 -14.73
CA LYS A 279 -2.24 -20.40 -15.36
C LYS A 279 -2.06 -18.90 -15.05
N GLN A 280 -3.14 -18.13 -15.06
CA GLN A 280 -3.11 -16.71 -14.66
C GLN A 280 -2.64 -16.55 -13.21
N ARG A 281 -3.20 -17.33 -12.26
CA ARG A 281 -2.76 -17.31 -10.86
C ARG A 281 -1.29 -17.70 -10.68
N ARG A 282 -0.78 -18.67 -11.45
CA ARG A 282 0.65 -19.05 -11.43
C ARG A 282 1.57 -17.95 -11.98
N VAL A 283 1.13 -17.23 -13.00
CA VAL A 283 1.85 -16.07 -13.54
C VAL A 283 1.84 -14.90 -12.54
N GLU A 284 0.70 -14.60 -11.94
CA GLU A 284 0.55 -13.58 -10.88
C GLU A 284 1.38 -13.92 -9.63
N ALA A 285 1.46 -15.20 -9.28
CA ALA A 285 2.31 -15.69 -8.21
C ALA A 285 3.82 -15.65 -8.55
N GLY A 286 4.18 -15.37 -9.80
CA GLY A 286 5.57 -15.32 -10.27
C GLY A 286 6.22 -16.68 -10.51
N LEU A 287 5.46 -17.78 -10.49
CA LEU A 287 5.98 -19.14 -10.64
C LEU A 287 6.32 -19.49 -12.10
N ASP A 288 5.58 -18.94 -13.05
CA ASP A 288 5.76 -19.20 -14.49
C ASP A 288 6.43 -18.00 -15.21
N ALA A 289 7.44 -17.39 -14.61
CA ALA A 289 8.21 -16.28 -15.23
C ALA A 289 8.84 -16.66 -16.59
N ARG A 290 9.07 -17.96 -16.84
CA ARG A 290 9.66 -18.48 -18.10
C ARG A 290 8.68 -18.54 -19.29
N LEU A 291 7.38 -18.39 -19.05
CA LEU A 291 6.35 -18.39 -20.10
C LEU A 291 5.76 -17.00 -20.36
N SER A 292 6.39 -15.93 -19.83
CA SER A 292 6.13 -14.59 -20.33
C SER A 292 6.44 -14.61 -21.83
N PRO A 293 5.44 -14.45 -22.72
CA PRO A 293 5.68 -14.53 -24.15
C PRO A 293 6.54 -13.33 -24.51
N ARG A 294 7.85 -13.53 -24.67
CA ARG A 294 8.76 -12.59 -25.36
C ARG A 294 8.39 -12.37 -26.84
N LEU A 295 7.21 -12.82 -27.26
CA LEU A 295 6.75 -12.86 -28.66
C LEU A 295 5.78 -11.75 -29.04
N PHE A 296 5.41 -10.87 -28.11
CA PHE A 296 4.91 -9.55 -28.49
C PHE A 296 6.01 -8.54 -28.19
N PRO A 297 6.83 -8.13 -29.18
CA PRO A 297 7.49 -6.85 -29.08
C PRO A 297 6.39 -5.82 -28.75
N ARG A 298 6.51 -5.15 -27.61
CA ARG A 298 5.80 -3.91 -27.36
C ARG A 298 6.05 -3.02 -28.58
N LEU A 299 5.03 -2.83 -29.41
CA LEU A 299 4.98 -1.77 -30.42
C LEU A 299 4.73 -0.43 -29.72
N ASP A 300 5.42 -0.15 -28.62
CA ASP A 300 5.40 1.15 -27.93
C ASP A 300 6.47 2.11 -28.50
N ALA A 301 7.08 1.76 -29.65
CA ALA A 301 8.03 2.60 -30.38
C ALA A 301 7.46 3.20 -31.68
N ALA A 302 6.13 3.27 -31.82
CA ALA A 302 5.50 4.21 -32.74
C ALA A 302 5.04 5.41 -31.90
N GLY A 303 5.93 6.38 -31.75
CA GLY A 303 5.58 7.68 -31.17
C GLY A 303 4.36 8.30 -31.88
N PRO A 304 3.62 9.19 -31.21
CA PRO A 304 2.49 9.86 -31.81
C PRO A 304 2.99 10.65 -33.02
N LEU A 305 2.68 10.14 -34.21
CA LEU A 305 2.89 10.85 -35.45
C LEU A 305 1.90 12.02 -35.42
N LEU A 306 2.46 13.20 -35.18
CA LEU A 306 1.85 14.51 -35.24
C LEU A 306 0.76 14.58 -36.32
N LEU A 307 -0.50 14.59 -35.90
CA LEU A 307 -1.60 15.13 -36.69
C LEU A 307 -1.68 16.63 -36.37
N PRO A 308 -1.31 17.53 -37.30
CA PRO A 308 -1.57 18.94 -37.14
C PRO A 308 -3.06 19.20 -37.39
N GLY A 309 -3.78 19.66 -36.37
CA GLY A 309 -5.14 20.19 -36.54
C GLY A 309 -6.24 19.29 -36.00
N GLY A 310 -6.44 19.32 -34.68
CA GLY A 310 -7.66 18.85 -34.04
C GLY A 310 -7.99 19.79 -32.89
N GLY A 311 -9.04 20.59 -33.07
CA GLY A 311 -9.40 21.71 -32.21
C GLY A 311 -9.63 21.33 -30.75
N GLY A 312 -9.14 22.17 -29.85
CA GLY A 312 -9.37 22.06 -28.42
C GLY A 312 -10.84 22.27 -28.06
N LEU A 313 -11.34 21.41 -27.18
CA LEU A 313 -12.50 21.70 -26.35
C LEU A 313 -11.99 21.94 -24.94
N GLY A 314 -11.89 23.22 -24.57
CA GLY A 314 -11.63 23.65 -23.20
C GLY A 314 -12.87 23.42 -22.35
N PHE A 315 -12.73 22.64 -21.29
CA PHE A 315 -13.66 22.65 -20.17
C PHE A 315 -13.14 23.65 -19.13
N SER A 316 -13.69 24.86 -19.15
CA SER A 316 -13.60 25.80 -18.05
C SER A 316 -14.67 25.45 -17.02
N GLY A 317 -14.27 24.80 -15.91
CA GLY A 317 -15.10 24.63 -14.72
C GLY A 317 -14.59 25.55 -13.63
N ARG A 318 -15.35 26.61 -13.34
CA ARG A 318 -15.23 27.41 -12.11
C ARG A 318 -15.86 26.64 -10.95
N PHE A 319 -15.12 26.49 -9.85
CA PHE A 319 -15.60 26.70 -8.49
C PHE A 319 -14.44 27.27 -7.67
#